data_AF-A0A3B9SXF0-F1
#
_entry.id   AF-A0A3B9SXF0-F1
#
_cell.length_a   1.000
_cell.length_b   1.000
_cell.length_c   1.000
_cell.angle_alpha   90.00
_cell.angle_beta   90.00
_cell.angle_gamma   90.00
#
_symmetry.space_group_name_H-M   'P 1'
#
loop_
_entity.id
_entity.type
_entity.pdbx_description
1 polymer ?
#
loop_
_entity_poly.entity_id
_entity_poly.type
_entity_poly.pdbx_seq_one_letter_code
_entity_poly.pdbx_strand_id
1 'polypeptide(L)'
;MRLDKFLSGQTACSRSELNRLIRNGAVTVNGIVIRKPDTAIKPETDAVALQGKPVLYQQFHWFLLHKPTGVLTAARDPKQKTVMDLLRQDDRLPKLAPVGRLDLDTSGLLLITDDGQTAHRLLSPKHHAPKYYLAKLRDPFQPEYVQKFRDGILLREGASEEACKPAECAQIHTRLAVLELREGKYHQVRRMFAAAGNEVESLLRVQIGMLQLPPDLPAGTYLHIFNKDVESALKNSDISQVCAFCDAYYSSYWINSGK
;
A
#
# COMPACT_ATOMS: atom_id res chain seq x y z
N MET A 1 11.69 14.06 -23.50
CA MET A 1 12.18 14.33 -22.13
C MET A 1 13.71 14.28 -22.12
N ARG A 2 14.40 14.83 -21.11
CA ARG A 2 15.87 14.68 -21.01
C ARG A 2 16.26 13.25 -20.63
N LEU A 3 17.37 12.73 -21.15
CA LEU A 3 17.89 11.39 -20.88
C LEU A 3 18.16 11.16 -19.39
N ASP A 4 18.76 12.12 -18.70
CA ASP A 4 19.01 12.02 -17.25
C ASP A 4 17.69 11.90 -16.45
N LYS A 5 16.67 12.68 -16.83
CA LYS A 5 15.34 12.62 -16.23
C LYS A 5 14.65 11.29 -16.51
N PHE A 6 14.81 10.74 -17.73
CA PHE A 6 14.31 9.42 -18.09
C PHE A 6 14.92 8.35 -17.19
N LEU A 7 16.25 8.21 -17.22
CA LEU A 7 16.95 7.18 -16.45
C LEU A 7 16.71 7.32 -14.94
N SER A 8 16.63 8.55 -14.43
CA SER A 8 16.33 8.79 -13.01
C SER A 8 14.93 8.35 -12.60
N GLY A 9 13.99 8.25 -13.55
CA GLY A 9 12.65 7.73 -13.31
C GLY A 9 12.53 6.22 -13.50
N GLN A 10 13.45 5.60 -14.23
CA GLN A 10 13.37 4.17 -14.60
C GLN A 10 14.41 3.29 -13.90
N THR A 11 15.28 3.88 -13.06
CA THR A 11 16.36 3.14 -12.38
C THR A 11 16.54 3.59 -10.93
N ALA A 12 17.07 2.69 -10.09
CA ALA A 12 17.42 3.00 -8.71
C ALA A 12 18.69 3.87 -8.58
N CYS A 13 19.40 4.13 -9.68
CA CYS A 13 20.63 4.91 -9.68
C CYS A 13 20.37 6.35 -9.23
N SER A 14 21.32 6.88 -8.45
CA SER A 14 21.29 8.29 -8.07
C SER A 14 21.53 9.19 -9.29
N ARG A 15 21.07 10.45 -9.21
CA ARG A 15 21.27 11.41 -10.31
C ARG A 15 22.76 11.67 -10.61
N SER A 16 23.60 11.70 -9.57
CA SER A 16 25.05 11.88 -9.73
C SER A 16 25.70 10.67 -10.41
N GLU A 17 25.28 9.46 -10.03
CA GLU A 17 25.72 8.22 -10.64
C GLU A 17 25.31 8.13 -12.11
N LEU A 18 24.05 8.44 -12.44
CA LEU A 18 23.57 8.47 -13.83
C LEU A 18 24.35 9.46 -14.69
N ASN A 19 24.59 10.68 -14.19
CA ASN A 19 25.38 11.67 -14.90
C ASN A 19 26.80 11.16 -15.19
N ARG A 20 27.42 10.43 -14.25
CA ARG A 20 28.73 9.80 -14.44
C ARG A 20 28.67 8.69 -15.49
N LEU A 21 27.69 7.79 -15.40
CA LEU A 21 27.50 6.68 -16.34
C LEU A 21 27.28 7.17 -17.76
N ILE A 22 26.43 8.20 -17.94
CA ILE A 22 26.19 8.82 -19.25
C ILE A 22 27.50 9.39 -19.82
N ARG A 23 28.23 10.23 -19.07
CA ARG A 23 29.48 10.84 -19.55
C ARG A 23 30.54 9.81 -19.93
N ASN A 24 30.58 8.68 -19.24
CA ASN A 24 31.49 7.58 -19.52
C ASN A 24 31.07 6.73 -20.74
N GLY A 25 29.95 7.05 -21.40
CA GLY A 25 29.46 6.33 -22.57
C GLY A 25 28.77 5.00 -22.25
N ALA A 26 28.28 4.84 -21.02
CA ALA A 26 27.59 3.61 -20.60
C ALA A 26 26.11 3.57 -21.04
N VAL A 27 25.61 4.59 -21.73
CA VAL A 27 24.21 4.68 -22.17
C VAL A 27 24.14 4.76 -23.68
N THR A 28 23.25 3.97 -24.26
CA THR A 28 22.90 4.07 -25.69
C THR A 28 21.45 4.49 -25.87
N VAL A 29 21.20 5.23 -26.94
CA VAL A 29 19.86 5.58 -27.43
C VAL A 29 19.82 5.18 -28.90
N ASN A 30 18.90 4.28 -29.26
CA ASN A 30 18.80 3.69 -30.61
C ASN A 30 20.14 3.11 -31.10
N GLY A 31 20.88 2.46 -30.19
CA GLY A 31 22.20 1.87 -30.47
C GLY A 31 23.37 2.87 -30.49
N ILE A 32 23.11 4.18 -30.39
CA ILE A 32 24.15 5.22 -30.43
C ILE A 32 24.56 5.60 -28.99
N VAL A 33 25.85 5.60 -28.70
CA VAL A 33 26.39 6.01 -27.39
C VAL A 33 26.13 7.49 -27.13
N ILE A 34 25.47 7.80 -26.02
CA ILE A 34 25.17 9.17 -25.58
C ILE A 34 26.05 9.54 -24.39
N ARG A 35 26.73 10.70 -24.47
CA ARG A 35 27.57 11.26 -23.40
C ARG A 35 27.06 12.55 -22.78
N LYS A 36 25.94 13.09 -23.27
CA LYS A 36 25.31 14.32 -22.79
C LYS A 36 24.05 13.98 -21.97
N PRO A 37 24.03 14.24 -20.65
CA PRO A 37 22.87 13.89 -19.80
C PRO A 37 21.57 14.60 -20.17
N ASP A 38 21.64 15.78 -20.75
CA ASP A 38 20.51 16.61 -21.15
C ASP A 38 19.98 16.30 -22.56
N THR A 39 20.54 15.30 -23.25
CA THR A 39 20.04 14.85 -24.56
C THR A 39 18.54 14.59 -24.51
N ALA A 40 17.81 15.19 -25.44
CA ALA A 40 16.39 14.97 -25.58
C ALA A 40 16.12 13.60 -26.19
N ILE A 41 15.20 12.85 -25.59
CA ILE A 41 14.71 11.56 -26.08
C ILE A 41 13.17 11.55 -26.12
N LYS A 42 12.61 10.60 -26.86
CA LYS A 42 11.20 10.25 -26.90
C LYS A 42 10.99 8.94 -26.11
N PRO A 43 10.51 9.00 -24.86
CA PRO A 43 10.45 7.82 -23.97
C PRO A 43 9.67 6.63 -24.54
N GLU A 44 8.64 6.91 -25.34
CA GLU A 44 7.75 5.89 -25.92
C GLU A 44 8.33 5.20 -27.16
N THR A 45 9.35 5.77 -27.80
CA THR A 45 9.84 5.30 -29.11
C THR A 45 11.34 5.06 -29.18
N ASP A 46 12.12 5.79 -28.39
CA ASP A 46 13.57 5.62 -28.39
C ASP A 46 13.96 4.40 -27.53
N ALA A 47 14.76 3.51 -28.11
CA ALA A 47 15.32 2.37 -27.40
C ALA A 47 16.52 2.82 -26.56
N VAL A 48 16.33 2.93 -25.25
CA VAL A 48 17.39 3.32 -24.30
C VAL A 48 17.97 2.07 -23.64
N ALA A 49 19.30 1.97 -23.56
CA ALA A 49 19.97 0.94 -22.78
C ALA A 49 21.03 1.53 -21.85
N LEU A 50 21.11 1.02 -20.63
CA LEU A 50 22.12 1.35 -19.63
C LEU A 50 23.01 0.13 -19.42
N GLN A 51 24.31 0.26 -19.70
CA GLN A 51 25.30 -0.82 -19.61
C GLN A 51 24.87 -2.07 -20.40
N GLY A 52 24.26 -1.85 -21.58
CA GLY A 52 23.75 -2.92 -22.45
C GLY A 52 22.41 -3.52 -22.04
N LYS A 53 21.84 -3.14 -20.88
CA LYS A 53 20.51 -3.57 -20.44
C LYS A 53 19.44 -2.59 -20.93
N PRO A 54 18.39 -3.04 -21.63
CA PRO A 54 17.27 -2.19 -22.00
C PRO A 54 16.62 -1.53 -20.78
N VAL A 55 16.33 -0.24 -20.89
CA VAL A 55 15.58 0.52 -19.88
C VAL A 55 14.22 0.83 -20.46
N LEU A 56 13.21 0.11 -19.99
CA LEU A 56 11.83 0.29 -20.43
C LEU A 56 11.23 1.54 -19.78
N TYR A 57 10.37 2.22 -20.53
CA TYR A 57 9.64 3.36 -20.00
C TYR A 57 8.37 2.91 -19.29
N GLN A 58 8.23 3.33 -18.04
CA GLN A 58 6.97 3.35 -17.31
C GLN A 58 6.71 4.79 -16.87
N GLN A 59 5.49 5.28 -17.14
CA GLN A 59 5.08 6.61 -16.69
C GLN A 59 5.04 6.70 -15.16
N PHE A 60 4.54 5.64 -14.52
CA PHE A 60 4.46 5.49 -13.08
C PHE A 60 4.72 4.03 -12.69
N HIS A 61 5.27 3.86 -11.51
CA HIS A 61 5.56 2.57 -10.90
C HIS A 61 4.60 2.34 -9.75
N TRP A 62 3.98 1.17 -9.72
CA TRP A 62 3.05 0.78 -8.67
C TRP A 62 3.39 -0.59 -8.13
N PHE A 63 3.42 -0.67 -6.80
CA PHE A 63 3.64 -1.91 -6.08
C PHE A 63 2.51 -2.15 -5.10
N LEU A 64 2.03 -3.38 -5.04
CA LEU A 64 1.23 -3.90 -3.94
C LEU A 64 2.15 -4.68 -3.02
N LEU A 65 2.35 -4.18 -1.82
CA LEU A 65 3.15 -4.80 -0.77
C LEU A 65 2.22 -5.48 0.25
N HIS A 66 2.48 -6.75 0.54
CA HIS A 66 1.98 -7.36 1.77
C HIS A 66 2.89 -6.91 2.92
N LYS A 67 2.55 -5.80 3.57
CA LYS A 67 3.34 -5.27 4.68
C LYS A 67 3.28 -6.24 5.86
N PRO A 68 4.42 -6.66 6.43
CA PRO A 68 4.45 -7.40 7.69
C PRO A 68 4.32 -6.46 8.89
N THR A 69 4.00 -7.01 10.06
CA THR A 69 4.16 -6.27 11.33
C THR A 69 5.64 -6.00 11.62
N GLY A 70 5.93 -5.04 12.50
CA GLY A 70 7.29 -4.68 12.90
C GLY A 70 8.08 -3.85 11.87
N VAL A 71 7.46 -3.46 10.75
CA VAL A 71 8.09 -2.61 9.71
C VAL A 71 7.38 -1.25 9.65
N LEU A 72 8.15 -0.17 9.66
CA LEU A 72 7.62 1.19 9.66
C LEU A 72 7.11 1.60 8.28
N THR A 73 5.90 2.16 8.23
CA THR A 73 5.39 2.77 6.99
C THR A 73 5.96 4.17 6.80
N ALA A 74 7.16 4.24 6.23
CA ALA A 74 7.86 5.48 5.88
C ALA A 74 8.69 5.30 4.60
N ALA A 75 9.00 6.40 3.91
CA ALA A 75 9.91 6.36 2.76
C ALA A 75 11.38 6.18 3.18
N ARG A 76 11.75 6.74 4.35
CA ARG A 76 13.10 6.64 4.96
C ARG A 76 12.97 6.79 6.46
N ASP A 77 13.82 6.07 7.20
CA ASP A 77 14.01 6.25 8.63
C ASP A 77 15.47 5.92 8.98
N PRO A 78 16.14 6.67 9.87
CA PRO A 78 17.54 6.45 10.19
C PRO A 78 17.78 5.27 11.15
N LYS A 79 16.75 4.77 11.84
CA LYS A 79 16.89 3.78 12.92
C LYS A 79 16.12 2.50 12.65
N GLN A 80 14.92 2.62 12.08
CA GLN A 80 13.99 1.51 11.90
C GLN A 80 13.93 1.05 10.45
N LYS A 81 13.72 -0.25 10.26
CA LYS A 81 13.43 -0.83 8.95
C LYS A 81 12.10 -0.28 8.43
N THR A 82 12.10 0.19 7.20
CA THR A 82 10.93 0.77 6.53
C THR A 82 10.35 -0.17 5.48
N VAL A 83 9.15 0.14 5.00
CA VAL A 83 8.51 -0.57 3.88
C VAL A 83 9.32 -0.50 2.58
N MET A 84 10.13 0.56 2.40
CA MET A 84 11.03 0.67 1.24
C MET A 84 12.17 -0.34 1.31
N ASP A 85 12.56 -0.77 2.51
CA ASP A 85 13.60 -1.78 2.73
C ASP A 85 13.16 -3.20 2.38
N LEU A 86 11.87 -3.40 2.07
CA LEU A 86 11.31 -4.66 1.59
C LEU A 86 11.39 -4.80 0.07
N LEU A 87 11.59 -3.69 -0.66
CA LEU A 87 11.77 -3.73 -2.11
C LEU A 87 13.17 -4.21 -2.47
N ARG A 88 13.32 -4.90 -3.61
CA ARG A 88 14.63 -5.19 -4.19
C ARG A 88 15.34 -3.89 -4.53
N GLN A 89 16.67 -3.88 -4.48
CA GLN A 89 17.46 -2.67 -4.71
C GLN A 89 17.15 -2.00 -6.06
N ASP A 90 16.97 -2.79 -7.12
CA ASP A 90 16.68 -2.29 -8.46
C ASP A 90 15.28 -1.64 -8.56
N ASP A 91 14.35 -2.02 -7.69
CA ASP A 91 12.99 -1.48 -7.65
C ASP A 91 12.86 -0.24 -6.74
N ARG A 92 13.90 0.13 -5.98
CA ARG A 92 13.88 1.28 -5.04
C ARG A 92 14.11 2.60 -5.77
N LEU A 93 13.18 2.96 -6.65
CA LEU A 93 13.27 4.21 -7.41
C LEU A 93 13.22 5.43 -6.47
N PRO A 94 13.99 6.50 -6.73
CA PRO A 94 14.17 7.61 -5.79
C PRO A 94 12.90 8.35 -5.35
N LYS A 95 11.82 8.27 -6.14
CA LYS A 95 10.56 8.99 -5.92
C LYS A 95 9.44 8.13 -5.33
N LEU A 96 9.67 6.84 -5.12
CA LEU A 96 8.65 5.97 -4.54
C LEU A 96 8.33 6.39 -3.12
N ALA A 97 7.03 6.36 -2.79
CA ALA A 97 6.52 6.59 -1.47
C ALA A 97 5.32 5.66 -1.18
N PRO A 98 5.13 5.26 0.09
CA PRO A 98 3.92 4.52 0.48
C PRO A 98 2.67 5.40 0.35
N VAL A 99 1.57 4.80 -0.12
CA VAL A 99 0.26 5.44 -0.22
C VAL A 99 -0.48 5.26 1.10
N GLY A 100 -0.41 6.29 1.93
CA GLY A 100 -0.97 6.27 3.27
C GLY A 100 -0.11 5.45 4.22
N ARG A 101 -0.70 5.03 5.34
CA ARG A 101 0.02 4.34 6.40
C ARG A 101 -0.73 3.09 6.86
N LEU A 102 0.06 2.12 7.31
CA LEU A 102 -0.35 1.06 8.21
C LEU A 102 0.52 1.17 9.46
N ASP A 103 -0.09 0.94 10.62
CA ASP A 103 0.60 1.00 11.89
C ASP A 103 1.68 -0.10 11.98
N LEU A 104 2.63 0.08 12.90
CA LEU A 104 3.78 -0.82 13.04
C LEU A 104 3.31 -2.27 13.29
N ASP A 105 2.27 -2.43 14.08
CA ASP A 105 1.63 -3.70 14.49
C ASP A 105 0.50 -4.15 13.54
N THR A 106 0.33 -3.47 12.40
CA THR A 106 -0.69 -3.82 11.40
C THR A 106 -0.05 -4.39 10.13
N SER A 107 -0.62 -5.47 9.63
CA SER A 107 -0.18 -6.16 8.41
C SER A 107 -1.11 -5.90 7.22
N GLY A 108 -0.67 -6.29 6.03
CA GLY A 108 -1.53 -6.41 4.85
C GLY A 108 -1.23 -5.41 3.75
N LEU A 109 -2.22 -5.17 2.90
CA LEU A 109 -2.11 -4.43 1.66
C LEU A 109 -1.64 -2.99 1.90
N LEU A 110 -0.46 -2.66 1.38
CA LEU A 110 0.04 -1.30 1.27
C LEU A 110 0.47 -1.04 -0.18
N LEU A 111 0.07 0.11 -0.72
CA LEU A 111 0.53 0.53 -2.05
C LEU A 111 1.79 1.39 -1.93
N ILE A 112 2.69 1.29 -2.89
CA ILE A 112 3.88 2.15 -3.03
C ILE A 112 3.94 2.64 -4.47
N THR A 113 4.15 3.94 -4.68
CA THR A 113 4.19 4.53 -6.02
C THR A 113 4.99 5.83 -6.10
N ASP A 114 5.36 6.23 -7.30
CA ASP A 114 5.86 7.56 -7.66
C ASP A 114 4.76 8.45 -8.30
N ASP A 115 3.53 7.95 -8.47
CA ASP A 115 2.34 8.71 -8.88
C ASP A 115 1.69 9.43 -7.68
N GLY A 116 2.23 10.60 -7.34
CA GLY A 116 1.69 11.42 -6.26
C GLY A 116 0.24 11.87 -6.47
N GLN A 117 -0.23 12.01 -7.71
CA GLN A 117 -1.58 12.51 -8.00
C GLN A 117 -2.63 11.44 -7.67
N THR A 118 -2.42 10.22 -8.15
CA THR A 118 -3.34 9.11 -7.86
C THR A 118 -3.22 8.65 -6.41
N ALA A 119 -2.01 8.65 -5.83
CA ALA A 119 -1.83 8.41 -4.40
C ALA A 119 -2.64 9.41 -3.56
N HIS A 120 -2.59 10.71 -3.90
CA HIS A 120 -3.42 11.71 -3.23
C HIS A 120 -4.91 11.43 -3.41
N ARG A 121 -5.37 11.03 -4.61
CA ARG A 121 -6.79 10.66 -4.82
C ARG A 121 -7.24 9.49 -3.95
N LEU A 122 -6.43 8.44 -3.81
CA LEU A 122 -6.73 7.28 -2.95
C LEU A 122 -6.85 7.66 -1.46
N LEU A 123 -6.11 8.68 -1.03
CA LEU A 123 -6.09 9.14 0.36
C LEU A 123 -7.08 10.28 0.64
N SER A 124 -7.54 10.97 -0.41
CA SER A 124 -8.27 12.22 -0.22
C SER A 124 -9.61 11.98 0.49
N PRO A 125 -10.03 12.90 1.37
CA PRO A 125 -11.33 12.82 2.02
C PRO A 125 -12.53 12.88 1.07
N LYS A 126 -12.32 13.34 -0.16
CA LYS A 126 -13.38 13.48 -1.16
C LYS A 126 -13.68 12.16 -1.86
N HIS A 127 -12.69 11.29 -2.02
CA HIS A 127 -12.85 10.00 -2.69
C HIS A 127 -13.01 8.85 -1.69
N HIS A 128 -12.29 8.91 -0.55
CA HIS A 128 -12.35 7.93 0.54
C HIS A 128 -12.57 6.49 0.07
N ALA A 129 -11.64 6.02 -0.77
CA ALA A 129 -11.60 4.63 -1.17
C ALA A 129 -11.73 3.75 0.09
N PRO A 130 -12.74 2.86 0.15
CA PRO A 130 -13.00 2.08 1.35
C PRO A 130 -11.83 1.15 1.60
N LYS A 131 -11.43 1.03 2.87
CA LYS A 131 -10.36 0.13 3.29
C LYS A 131 -10.99 -0.94 4.17
N TYR A 132 -10.73 -2.19 3.85
CA TYR A 132 -11.30 -3.30 4.59
C TYR A 132 -10.23 -3.98 5.41
N TYR A 133 -10.53 -4.15 6.69
CA TYR A 133 -9.64 -4.76 7.65
C TYR A 133 -10.27 -6.04 8.19
N LEU A 134 -9.52 -7.13 8.14
CA LEU A 134 -9.82 -8.34 8.90
C LEU A 134 -9.19 -8.19 10.29
N ALA A 135 -10.04 -8.17 11.30
CA ALA A 135 -9.66 -8.06 12.70
C ALA A 135 -9.87 -9.40 13.41
N LYS A 136 -8.85 -9.88 14.11
CA LYS A 136 -8.98 -10.95 15.10
C LYS A 136 -9.22 -10.33 16.46
N LEU A 137 -10.33 -10.67 17.06
CA LEU A 137 -10.78 -10.15 18.34
C LEU A 137 -10.32 -11.06 19.47
N ARG A 138 -10.07 -10.48 20.64
CA ARG A 138 -9.79 -11.21 21.87
C ARG A 138 -11.03 -11.99 22.31
N ASP A 139 -12.17 -11.30 22.40
CA ASP A 139 -13.45 -11.85 22.82
C ASP A 139 -14.37 -12.11 21.60
N PRO A 140 -15.38 -13.01 21.70
CA PRO A 140 -16.32 -13.25 20.61
C PRO A 140 -16.99 -11.98 20.10
N PHE A 141 -17.18 -11.91 18.79
CA PHE A 141 -17.91 -10.84 18.11
C PHE A 141 -19.33 -10.72 18.68
N GLN A 142 -19.76 -9.48 18.97
CA GLN A 142 -21.12 -9.19 19.42
C GLN A 142 -21.91 -8.49 18.31
N PRO A 143 -23.16 -8.92 18.02
CA PRO A 143 -23.99 -8.29 16.99
C PRO A 143 -24.17 -6.78 17.15
N GLU A 144 -24.14 -6.24 18.38
CA GLU A 144 -24.26 -4.80 18.62
C GLU A 144 -23.14 -3.97 18.00
N TYR A 145 -21.98 -4.55 17.68
CA TYR A 145 -20.87 -3.82 17.04
C TYR A 145 -21.29 -3.23 15.69
N VAL A 146 -22.12 -3.96 14.95
CA VAL A 146 -22.62 -3.53 13.63
C VAL A 146 -23.34 -2.19 13.75
N GLN A 147 -24.28 -2.08 14.69
CA GLN A 147 -25.06 -0.85 14.86
C GLN A 147 -24.20 0.28 15.44
N LYS A 148 -23.37 -0.02 16.46
CA LYS A 148 -22.45 0.98 17.06
C LYS A 148 -21.51 1.62 16.04
N PHE A 149 -21.02 0.85 15.07
CA PHE A 149 -20.11 1.38 14.05
C PHE A 149 -20.84 2.11 12.93
N ARG A 150 -22.06 1.69 12.56
CA ARG A 150 -22.91 2.45 11.61
C ARG A 150 -23.34 3.81 12.15
N ASP A 151 -23.65 3.89 13.44
CA ASP A 151 -24.03 5.16 14.07
C ASP A 151 -22.84 6.12 14.24
N GLY A 152 -21.62 5.62 14.06
CA GLY A 152 -20.38 6.31 14.39
C GLY A 152 -20.07 6.19 15.88
N ILE A 153 -18.81 5.93 16.19
CA ILE A 153 -18.34 5.75 17.57
C ILE A 153 -17.38 6.87 17.97
N LEU A 154 -17.47 7.30 19.23
CA LEU A 154 -16.60 8.31 19.79
C LEU A 154 -15.32 7.66 20.35
N LEU A 155 -14.17 8.05 19.83
CA LEU A 155 -12.87 7.59 20.34
C LEU A 155 -12.37 8.58 21.39
N ARG A 156 -11.99 8.06 22.55
CA ARG A 156 -11.45 8.87 23.67
C ARG A 156 -10.00 8.52 23.92
N GLU A 157 -9.15 9.54 24.09
CA GLU A 157 -7.75 9.39 24.49
C GLU A 157 -7.35 10.57 25.38
N GLY A 158 -7.25 10.32 26.69
CA GLY A 158 -7.09 11.37 27.68
C GLY A 158 -8.26 12.37 27.62
N ALA A 159 -7.94 13.66 27.44
CA ALA A 159 -8.93 14.72 27.28
C ALA A 159 -9.43 14.91 25.83
N SER A 160 -8.91 14.15 24.87
CA SER A 160 -9.30 14.26 23.46
C SER A 160 -10.47 13.34 23.11
N GLU A 161 -11.40 13.86 22.33
CA GLU A 161 -12.53 13.11 21.78
C GLU A 161 -12.54 13.24 20.25
N GLU A 162 -12.73 12.11 19.57
CA GLU A 162 -12.69 12.04 18.11
C GLU A 162 -13.85 11.21 17.58
N ALA A 163 -14.83 11.84 16.95
CA ALA A 163 -15.97 11.12 16.36
C ALA A 163 -15.54 10.39 15.09
N CYS A 164 -15.83 9.09 14.98
CA CYS A 164 -15.67 8.33 13.75
C CYS A 164 -16.83 8.59 12.79
N LYS A 165 -16.54 8.55 11.49
CA LYS A 165 -17.59 8.40 10.47
C LYS A 165 -18.27 7.03 10.62
N PRO A 166 -19.52 6.91 10.14
CA PRO A 166 -20.18 5.62 9.95
C PRO A 166 -19.27 4.60 9.26
N ALA A 167 -19.27 3.38 9.77
CA ALA A 167 -18.48 2.27 9.26
C ALA A 167 -19.33 0.99 9.23
N GLU A 168 -19.14 0.19 8.19
CA GLU A 168 -19.78 -1.12 8.09
C GLU A 168 -18.89 -2.19 8.74
N CYS A 169 -19.51 -3.12 9.44
CA CYS A 169 -18.83 -4.23 10.08
C CYS A 169 -19.65 -5.50 9.95
N ALA A 170 -18.96 -6.62 9.78
CA ALA A 170 -19.58 -7.93 9.64
C ALA A 170 -18.75 -9.00 10.33
N GLN A 171 -19.44 -9.96 10.93
CA GLN A 171 -18.81 -11.16 11.49
C GLN A 171 -18.43 -12.12 10.37
N ILE A 172 -17.23 -12.70 10.47
CA ILE A 172 -16.78 -13.83 9.63
C ILE A 172 -16.85 -15.12 10.42
N HIS A 173 -16.32 -15.11 11.64
CA HIS A 173 -16.30 -16.25 12.57
C HIS A 173 -16.45 -15.74 14.01
N THR A 174 -16.43 -16.64 15.01
CA THR A 174 -16.59 -16.30 16.43
C THR A 174 -15.73 -15.10 16.86
N ARG A 175 -14.47 -15.03 16.45
CA ARG A 175 -13.53 -13.95 16.81
C ARG A 175 -12.95 -13.21 15.60
N LEU A 176 -13.53 -13.38 14.41
CA LEU A 176 -13.06 -12.69 13.20
C LEU A 176 -14.15 -11.77 12.67
N ALA A 177 -13.77 -10.54 12.37
CA ALA A 177 -14.67 -9.54 11.81
C ALA A 177 -14.00 -8.75 10.69
N VAL A 178 -14.77 -8.35 9.70
CA VAL A 178 -14.38 -7.36 8.70
C VAL A 178 -14.91 -6.00 9.12
N LEU A 179 -14.08 -4.96 9.03
CA LEU A 179 -14.45 -3.58 9.24
C LEU A 179 -14.07 -2.75 8.00
N GLU A 180 -15.04 -2.03 7.44
CA GLU A 180 -14.85 -1.06 6.38
C GLU A 180 -14.60 0.33 6.98
N LEU A 181 -13.50 0.98 6.60
CA LEU A 181 -13.22 2.37 6.94
C LEU A 181 -13.13 3.25 5.70
N ARG A 182 -13.84 4.38 5.77
CA ARG A 182 -13.77 5.50 4.81
C ARG A 182 -13.02 6.69 5.37
N GLU A 183 -12.14 6.48 6.33
CA GLU A 183 -11.22 7.48 6.87
C GLU A 183 -9.95 6.78 7.38
N GLY A 184 -9.13 7.46 8.18
CA GLY A 184 -7.85 6.92 8.62
C GLY A 184 -7.33 7.64 9.86
N LYS A 185 -8.10 7.58 10.95
CA LYS A 185 -7.70 8.12 12.25
C LYS A 185 -6.60 7.24 12.86
N TYR A 186 -5.84 7.78 13.81
CA TYR A 186 -4.77 7.04 14.48
C TYR A 186 -5.34 5.79 15.17
N HIS A 187 -4.78 4.61 14.86
CA HIS A 187 -5.18 3.30 15.39
C HIS A 187 -6.69 3.03 15.36
N GLN A 188 -7.39 3.57 14.35
CA GLN A 188 -8.85 3.67 14.35
C GLN A 188 -9.56 2.34 14.60
N VAL A 189 -9.22 1.28 13.85
CA VAL A 189 -9.87 -0.03 14.01
C VAL A 189 -9.75 -0.55 15.45
N ARG A 190 -8.54 -0.52 16.01
CA ARG A 190 -8.27 -0.98 17.37
C ARG A 190 -9.04 -0.16 18.40
N ARG A 191 -9.04 1.17 18.26
CA ARG A 191 -9.75 2.10 19.15
C ARG A 191 -11.28 1.93 19.05
N MET A 192 -11.81 1.66 17.86
CA MET A 192 -13.25 1.42 17.66
C MET A 192 -13.70 0.15 18.39
N PHE A 193 -12.99 -0.97 18.24
CA PHE A 193 -13.30 -2.19 18.99
C PHE A 193 -13.10 -2.01 20.50
N ALA A 194 -12.05 -1.29 20.93
CA ALA A 194 -11.82 -0.98 22.34
C ALA A 194 -12.97 -0.18 22.95
N ALA A 195 -13.44 0.86 22.26
CA ALA A 195 -14.60 1.64 22.67
C ALA A 195 -15.90 0.82 22.66
N ALA A 196 -15.99 -0.22 21.82
CA ALA A 196 -17.11 -1.17 21.83
C ALA A 196 -16.98 -2.26 22.92
N GLY A 197 -15.86 -2.33 23.64
CA GLY A 197 -15.61 -3.25 24.74
C GLY A 197 -14.81 -4.51 24.38
N ASN A 198 -14.10 -4.54 23.25
CA ASN A 198 -13.31 -5.69 22.80
C ASN A 198 -11.91 -5.24 22.36
N GLU A 199 -10.97 -6.17 22.25
CA GLU A 199 -9.60 -5.89 21.82
C GLU A 199 -9.28 -6.59 20.50
N VAL A 200 -8.50 -5.93 19.65
CA VAL A 200 -7.98 -6.53 18.42
C VAL A 200 -6.62 -7.14 18.71
N GLU A 201 -6.49 -8.46 18.60
CA GLU A 201 -5.22 -9.19 18.75
C GLU A 201 -4.33 -8.99 17.52
N SER A 202 -4.91 -9.12 16.33
CA SER A 202 -4.20 -8.97 15.07
C SER A 202 -5.07 -8.27 14.03
N LEU A 203 -4.42 -7.50 13.15
CA LEU A 203 -5.08 -6.66 12.16
C LEU A 203 -4.41 -6.80 10.80
N LEU A 204 -5.22 -7.05 9.77
CA LEU A 204 -4.80 -7.21 8.39
C LEU A 204 -5.66 -6.34 7.48
N ARG A 205 -5.06 -5.40 6.75
CA ARG A 205 -5.76 -4.74 5.65
C ARG A 205 -5.80 -5.67 4.45
N VAL A 206 -6.97 -6.20 4.14
CA VAL A 206 -7.15 -7.19 3.08
C VAL A 206 -7.47 -6.55 1.74
N GLN A 207 -7.98 -5.31 1.73
CA GLN A 207 -8.50 -4.70 0.51
C GLN A 207 -8.56 -3.16 0.60
N ILE A 208 -8.32 -2.49 -0.54
CA ILE A 208 -8.58 -1.05 -0.75
C ILE A 208 -9.47 -0.94 -1.99
N GLY A 209 -10.65 -0.32 -1.88
CA GLY A 209 -11.63 -0.33 -2.96
C GLY A 209 -11.95 -1.75 -3.39
N MET A 210 -11.76 -2.08 -4.67
CA MET A 210 -11.84 -3.46 -5.19
C MET A 210 -10.48 -4.16 -5.27
N LEU A 211 -9.36 -3.49 -4.95
CA LEU A 211 -8.03 -4.07 -5.02
C LEU A 211 -7.76 -4.92 -3.78
N GLN A 212 -7.66 -6.23 -4.00
CA GLN A 212 -7.47 -7.24 -2.95
C GLN A 212 -6.00 -7.55 -2.72
N LEU A 213 -5.67 -7.92 -1.48
CA LEU A 213 -4.41 -8.54 -1.12
C LEU A 213 -4.43 -9.98 -1.64
N PRO A 214 -3.55 -10.37 -2.58
CA PRO A 214 -3.52 -11.74 -3.07
C PRO A 214 -3.26 -12.71 -1.90
N PRO A 215 -4.10 -13.74 -1.70
CA PRO A 215 -3.96 -14.68 -0.57
C PRO A 215 -2.62 -15.43 -0.53
N ASP A 216 -2.03 -15.64 -1.69
CA ASP A 216 -0.78 -16.37 -1.89
C ASP A 216 0.46 -15.47 -1.79
N LEU A 217 0.29 -14.15 -1.67
CA LEU A 217 1.41 -13.20 -1.53
C LEU A 217 1.95 -13.23 -0.10
N PRO A 218 3.19 -13.72 0.16
CA PRO A 218 3.71 -13.80 1.51
C PRO A 218 3.96 -12.44 2.15
N ALA A 219 3.81 -12.35 3.48
CA ALA A 219 4.15 -11.13 4.21
C ALA A 219 5.62 -10.73 3.99
N GLY A 220 5.88 -9.45 3.76
CA GLY A 220 7.19 -8.92 3.41
C GLY A 220 7.50 -8.91 1.90
N THR A 221 6.62 -9.46 1.07
CA THR A 221 6.80 -9.51 -0.39
C THR A 221 5.81 -8.60 -1.11
N TYR A 222 6.10 -8.31 -2.37
CA TYR A 222 5.35 -7.36 -3.18
C TYR A 222 5.23 -7.82 -4.63
N LEU A 223 4.28 -7.22 -5.34
CA LEU A 223 4.06 -7.42 -6.78
C LEU A 223 4.02 -6.06 -7.48
N HIS A 224 4.48 -6.03 -8.72
CA HIS A 224 4.16 -4.92 -9.62
C HIS A 224 2.68 -5.02 -10.00
N ILE A 225 1.99 -3.89 -9.95
CA ILE A 225 0.60 -3.78 -10.40
C ILE A 225 0.49 -2.73 -11.49
N PHE A 226 -0.54 -2.85 -12.34
CA PHE A 226 -0.73 -1.97 -13.48
C PHE A 226 -1.86 -0.97 -13.21
N ASN A 227 -1.98 0.05 -14.06
CA ASN A 227 -2.99 1.11 -13.91
C ASN A 227 -4.43 0.57 -13.71
N LYS A 228 -4.80 -0.52 -14.40
CA LYS A 228 -6.11 -1.16 -14.24
C LYS A 228 -6.38 -1.62 -12.79
N ASP A 229 -5.35 -2.09 -12.09
CA ASP A 229 -5.43 -2.58 -10.72
C ASP A 229 -5.58 -1.39 -9.76
N VAL A 230 -4.84 -0.31 -10.02
CA VAL A 230 -4.94 0.95 -9.26
C VAL A 230 -6.32 1.61 -9.42
N GLU A 231 -6.88 1.59 -10.62
CA GLU A 231 -8.24 2.08 -10.87
C GLU A 231 -9.30 1.27 -10.11
N SER A 232 -9.08 -0.04 -9.93
CA SER A 232 -9.97 -0.87 -9.10
C SER A 232 -9.97 -0.43 -7.63
N ALA A 233 -8.84 0.08 -7.12
CA ALA A 233 -8.73 0.59 -5.76
C ALA A 233 -9.56 1.87 -5.51
N LEU A 234 -9.99 2.56 -6.57
CA LEU A 234 -10.88 3.73 -6.48
C LEU A 234 -12.38 3.35 -6.51
N LYS A 235 -12.71 2.09 -6.79
CA LYS A 235 -14.10 1.60 -6.88
C LYS A 235 -14.56 1.04 -5.53
N ASN A 236 -15.86 1.15 -5.25
CA ASN A 236 -16.44 0.57 -4.04
C ASN A 236 -16.64 -0.95 -4.19
N SER A 237 -16.62 -1.65 -3.06
CA SER A 237 -16.99 -3.07 -2.96
C SER A 237 -18.13 -3.22 -1.97
N ASP A 238 -18.92 -4.27 -2.12
CA ASP A 238 -19.88 -4.69 -1.11
C ASP A 238 -19.13 -5.44 0.00
N ILE A 239 -19.33 -5.05 1.26
CA ILE A 239 -18.71 -5.71 2.41
C ILE A 239 -19.01 -7.22 2.45
N SER A 240 -20.16 -7.66 1.93
CA SER A 240 -20.55 -9.07 1.85
C SER A 240 -19.60 -9.86 0.94
N GLN A 241 -19.15 -9.25 -0.17
CA GLN A 241 -18.16 -9.87 -1.06
C GLN A 241 -16.77 -9.94 -0.41
N VAL A 242 -16.41 -8.90 0.35
CA VAL A 242 -15.17 -8.89 1.13
C VAL A 242 -15.20 -9.98 2.21
N CYS A 243 -16.36 -10.19 2.84
CA CYS A 243 -16.54 -11.24 3.82
C CYS A 243 -16.36 -12.63 3.21
N ALA A 244 -17.01 -12.91 2.08
CA ALA A 244 -16.84 -14.18 1.37
C ALA A 244 -15.38 -14.44 0.96
N PHE A 245 -14.67 -13.39 0.50
CA PHE A 245 -13.25 -13.46 0.22
C PHE A 245 -12.41 -13.77 1.48
N CYS A 246 -12.65 -13.07 2.58
CA CYS A 246 -11.93 -13.32 3.83
C CYS A 246 -12.19 -14.73 4.38
N ASP A 247 -13.42 -15.20 4.27
CA ASP A 247 -13.82 -16.53 4.72
C ASP A 247 -13.14 -17.63 3.92
N ALA A 248 -13.07 -17.48 2.60
CA ALA A 248 -12.43 -18.47 1.73
C ALA A 248 -10.91 -18.57 1.92
N TYR A 249 -10.22 -17.46 2.19
CA TYR A 249 -8.77 -17.38 2.06
C TYR A 249 -8.00 -17.09 3.35
N TYR A 250 -8.61 -16.41 4.31
CA TYR A 250 -7.91 -15.93 5.51
C TYR A 250 -8.42 -16.56 6.81
N SER A 251 -9.66 -17.07 6.84
CA SER A 251 -10.25 -17.66 8.05
C SER A 251 -9.37 -18.78 8.62
N SER A 252 -8.98 -19.76 7.80
CA SER A 252 -8.20 -20.92 8.25
C SER A 252 -6.82 -20.55 8.81
N TYR A 253 -6.11 -19.61 8.18
CA TYR A 253 -4.81 -19.14 8.66
C TYR A 253 -4.95 -18.42 10.01
N TRP A 254 -5.93 -17.54 10.16
CA TRP A 254 -6.09 -16.71 11.35
C TRP A 254 -6.73 -17.44 12.53
N ILE A 255 -7.54 -18.47 12.25
CA ILE A 255 -8.09 -19.40 13.25
C ILE A 255 -6.98 -20.31 13.80
N ASN A 256 -6.12 -20.86 12.93
CA ASN A 256 -5.14 -21.86 13.32
C ASN A 256 -3.80 -21.29 13.81
N SER A 257 -3.45 -20.04 13.48
CA SER A 257 -2.19 -19.39 13.92
C SER A 257 -2.21 -18.94 15.39
N GLY A 258 -2.89 -19.69 16.26
CA GLY A 258 -3.01 -19.44 17.71
C GLY A 258 -2.77 -20.69 18.56
N LYS A 259 -2.02 -21.67 18.04
CA LYS A 259 -1.45 -22.78 18.82
C LYS A 259 0.07 -22.66 18.86
#